data_AF-A0A9D3YU66-F1
#
_entry.id   AF-A0A9D3YU66-F1
#
_cell.length_a   1.000
_cell.length_b   1.000
_cell.length_c   1.000
_cell.angle_alpha   90.00
_cell.angle_beta   90.00
_cell.angle_gamma   90.00
#
_symmetry.space_group_name_H-M   'P 1'
#
loop_
_entity.id
_entity.type
_entity.pdbx_description
1 polymer ?
#
loop_
_entity_poly.entity_id
_entity_poly.type
_entity_poly.pdbx_seq_one_letter_code
_entity_poly.pdbx_strand_id
1 'polypeptide(L)'
;MCFEWIYQTERYKERDKTPSENNGFASTVADAFRRGGRKMGLVLGIFKPELSEFQKKKLLYEFSTFFDLNKDGTLEWHDFEMARQKICDMSGWQVGSPRYLHTHELFKEIWRKLQDDGDENFDGKISKEEWIKMWQTFHKQHLEQLKKRKDDVTTEPSLPVWLEKYIEYKFNLLDRTGNGFVDVEEYEYVMAEFGIPPKQARNAFTMFSVNNDRKVDMEYFRHLCTEYYRSDDPSSLGNFINGKLDFTD
;
A
#
# COMPACT_ATOMS: atom_id res chain seq x y z
N MET A 1 1.12 -4.13 24.66
CA MET A 1 2.57 -3.83 24.54
C MET A 1 2.95 -3.85 23.06
N CYS A 2 2.35 -2.99 22.23
CA CYS A 2 2.30 -3.20 20.78
C CYS A 2 3.28 -2.35 19.95
N PHE A 3 4.27 -1.68 20.56
CA PHE A 3 4.90 -0.55 19.88
C PHE A 3 6.42 -0.38 20.11
N GLU A 4 7.19 -1.44 20.30
CA GLU A 4 8.67 -1.33 20.36
C GLU A 4 9.34 -1.04 18.99
N TRP A 5 8.58 -0.95 17.89
CA TRP A 5 9.14 -1.02 16.54
C TRP A 5 9.79 0.27 15.99
N ILE A 6 9.44 1.46 16.48
CA ILE A 6 10.10 2.71 16.03
C ILE A 6 11.63 2.70 16.30
N TYR A 7 12.12 1.79 17.15
CA TYR A 7 13.56 1.55 17.39
C TYR A 7 14.19 0.44 16.54
N GLN A 8 13.40 -0.41 15.85
CA GLN A 8 13.94 -1.59 15.13
C GLN A 8 14.39 -1.28 13.70
N THR A 9 13.89 -0.20 13.09
CA THR A 9 14.28 0.25 11.75
C THR A 9 15.75 0.69 11.66
N GLU A 10 16.39 1.06 12.78
CA GLU A 10 17.84 1.35 12.84
C GLU A 10 18.70 0.10 13.06
N ARG A 11 18.25 -0.89 13.86
CA ARG A 11 19.04 -2.10 14.13
C ARG A 11 19.18 -3.06 12.95
N TYR A 12 18.31 -2.97 11.94
CA TYR A 12 18.41 -3.81 10.74
C TYR A 12 19.52 -3.32 9.81
N LYS A 13 19.89 -2.03 9.85
CA LYS A 13 20.97 -1.46 9.03
C LYS A 13 22.38 -1.68 9.59
N GLU A 14 22.51 -2.06 10.86
CA GLU A 14 23.81 -2.23 11.52
C GLU A 14 24.28 -3.70 11.63
N ARG A 15 23.46 -4.69 11.26
CA ARG A 15 23.82 -6.11 11.42
C ARG A 15 24.46 -6.79 10.20
N ASP A 16 24.46 -6.17 9.02
CA ASP A 16 25.04 -6.74 7.80
C ASP A 16 26.46 -6.25 7.50
N LYS A 17 27.35 -6.32 8.51
CA LYS A 17 28.79 -6.20 8.30
C LYS A 17 29.57 -7.19 9.19
N THR A 18 29.54 -8.47 8.85
CA THR A 18 30.70 -9.40 8.98
C THR A 18 30.38 -10.75 8.31
N PRO A 19 31.32 -11.35 7.57
CA PRO A 19 31.07 -12.57 6.79
C PRO A 19 31.42 -13.84 7.60
N SER A 20 30.63 -14.91 7.42
CA SER A 20 31.12 -16.28 7.67
C SER A 20 30.41 -17.30 6.78
N GLU A 21 31.22 -18.19 6.21
CA GLU A 21 30.94 -19.16 5.17
C GLU A 21 30.20 -20.42 5.64
N ASN A 22 29.45 -21.02 4.70
CA ASN A 22 29.21 -22.46 4.45
C ASN A 22 28.78 -23.41 5.58
N ASN A 23 27.57 -23.97 5.47
CA ASN A 23 27.35 -25.26 4.79
C ASN A 23 25.88 -25.73 4.84
N GLY A 24 25.37 -26.17 3.69
CA GLY A 24 24.59 -27.40 3.50
C GLY A 24 23.29 -27.66 4.27
N PHE A 25 22.27 -28.05 3.50
CA PHE A 25 21.08 -28.83 3.91
C PHE A 25 19.82 -28.04 4.33
N ALA A 26 18.93 -27.78 3.36
CA ALA A 26 17.47 -27.99 3.47
C ALA A 26 16.77 -27.56 2.17
N SER A 27 16.96 -28.35 1.11
CA SER A 27 16.13 -28.33 -0.08
C SER A 27 14.77 -29.00 0.21
N THR A 28 13.76 -28.30 0.72
CA THR A 28 12.38 -28.87 0.76
C THR A 28 11.24 -27.87 0.97
N VAL A 29 11.33 -26.64 0.44
CA VAL A 29 10.15 -25.72 0.37
C VAL A 29 9.94 -25.16 -1.04
N ALA A 30 10.99 -25.09 -1.87
CA ALA A 30 10.93 -24.63 -3.26
C ALA A 30 10.21 -25.61 -4.23
N ASP A 31 9.87 -26.82 -3.79
CA ASP A 31 9.19 -27.83 -4.63
C ASP A 31 7.68 -27.92 -4.43
N ALA A 32 7.12 -27.25 -3.42
CA ALA A 32 5.67 -27.19 -3.19
C ALA A 32 4.94 -26.25 -4.17
N PHE A 33 5.65 -25.26 -4.73
CA PHE A 33 5.13 -24.40 -5.81
C PHE A 33 5.14 -25.06 -7.20
N ARG A 34 5.68 -26.29 -7.32
CA ARG A 34 5.90 -26.94 -8.63
C ARG A 34 4.83 -27.97 -9.03
N ARG A 35 3.78 -28.18 -8.22
CA ARG A 35 2.71 -29.16 -8.51
C ARG A 35 1.31 -28.53 -8.44
N GLY A 36 1.07 -27.60 -9.34
CA GLY A 36 -0.25 -26.99 -9.58
C GLY A 36 -0.31 -26.27 -10.92
N GLY A 37 0.45 -26.77 -11.92
CA GLY A 37 0.57 -26.13 -13.21
C GLY A 37 -0.69 -26.27 -14.06
N ARG A 38 -1.61 -25.32 -13.97
CA ARG A 38 -2.31 -24.86 -15.16
C ARG A 38 -1.41 -23.82 -15.82
N LYS A 39 -0.82 -24.19 -16.95
CA LYS A 39 -0.32 -23.24 -17.95
C LYS A 39 -1.51 -22.39 -18.40
N MET A 40 -1.80 -21.29 -17.69
CA MET A 40 -2.62 -20.23 -18.25
C MET A 40 -1.75 -19.53 -19.28
N GLY A 41 -2.17 -19.67 -20.54
CA GLY A 41 -1.48 -19.11 -21.68
C GLY A 41 -1.17 -17.65 -21.46
N LEU A 42 0.04 -17.27 -21.84
CA LEU A 42 0.44 -15.91 -22.12
C LEU A 42 -0.55 -15.37 -23.16
N VAL A 43 -1.69 -14.82 -22.72
CA VAL A 43 -2.48 -13.94 -23.58
C VAL A 43 -1.54 -12.79 -23.86
N LEU A 44 -1.23 -12.54 -25.13
CA LEU A 44 -0.50 -11.35 -25.56
C LEU A 44 -1.22 -10.14 -24.96
N GLY A 45 -0.74 -9.68 -23.80
CA GLY A 45 -1.32 -8.58 -23.08
C GLY A 45 -1.15 -7.34 -23.92
N ILE A 46 -2.27 -6.76 -24.36
CA ILE A 46 -2.26 -5.42 -24.91
C ILE A 46 -1.78 -4.51 -23.78
N PHE A 47 -0.51 -4.11 -23.80
CA PHE A 47 0.03 -3.12 -22.88
C PHE A 47 -0.67 -1.79 -23.17
N LYS A 48 -1.78 -1.53 -22.48
CA LYS A 48 -2.53 -0.27 -22.59
C LYS A 48 -1.72 0.82 -21.91
N PRO A 49 -1.19 1.81 -22.65
CA PRO A 49 -0.35 2.85 -22.05
C PRO A 49 -1.14 3.80 -21.16
N GLU A 50 -2.46 3.91 -21.38
CA GLU A 50 -3.35 4.76 -20.60
C GLU A 50 -4.07 3.95 -19.51
N LEU A 51 -4.25 4.57 -18.34
CA LEU A 51 -5.09 4.06 -17.27
C LEU A 51 -6.53 3.93 -17.76
N SER A 52 -7.16 2.80 -17.44
CA SER A 52 -8.59 2.61 -17.70
C SER A 52 -9.44 3.46 -16.77
N GLU A 53 -10.72 3.64 -17.13
CA GLU A 53 -11.69 4.29 -16.24
C GLU A 53 -11.85 3.54 -14.92
N PHE A 54 -11.75 2.20 -14.94
CA PHE A 54 -11.77 1.39 -13.72
C PHE A 54 -10.59 1.72 -12.80
N GLN A 55 -9.37 1.79 -13.34
CA GLN A 55 -8.18 2.18 -12.57
C GLN A 55 -8.32 3.60 -12.02
N LYS A 56 -8.76 4.57 -12.82
CA LYS A 56 -8.98 5.96 -12.37
C LYS A 56 -10.01 6.04 -11.25
N LYS A 57 -11.13 5.31 -11.33
CA LYS A 57 -12.14 5.25 -10.26
C LYS A 57 -11.55 4.75 -8.94
N LYS A 58 -10.69 3.73 -8.96
CA LYS A 58 -9.95 3.28 -7.77
C LYS A 58 -9.06 4.39 -7.21
N LEU A 59 -8.22 4.96 -8.05
CA LEU A 59 -7.26 6.00 -7.64
C LEU A 59 -7.95 7.26 -7.08
N LEU A 60 -9.06 7.69 -7.66
CA LEU A 60 -9.85 8.83 -7.17
C LEU A 60 -10.60 8.51 -5.88
N TYR A 61 -11.01 7.25 -5.68
CA TYR A 61 -11.60 6.81 -4.42
C TYR A 61 -10.57 6.83 -3.29
N GLU A 62 -9.34 6.34 -3.53
CA GLU A 62 -8.26 6.44 -2.53
C GLU A 62 -7.96 7.89 -2.18
N PHE A 63 -7.80 8.75 -3.21
CA PHE A 63 -7.60 10.19 -3.03
C PHE A 63 -8.68 10.78 -2.13
N SER A 64 -9.95 10.61 -2.51
CA SER A 64 -11.06 11.30 -1.85
C SER A 64 -11.43 10.70 -0.50
N THR A 65 -10.96 9.49 -0.18
CA THR A 65 -11.35 8.79 1.06
C THR A 65 -10.24 8.82 2.10
N PHE A 66 -9.00 8.54 1.69
CA PHE A 66 -7.88 8.30 2.61
C PHE A 66 -6.81 9.40 2.60
N PHE A 67 -6.73 10.21 1.54
CA PHE A 67 -5.75 11.30 1.44
C PHE A 67 -6.38 12.67 1.69
N ASP A 68 -7.42 13.06 0.93
CA ASP A 68 -8.14 14.33 1.09
C ASP A 68 -9.05 14.21 2.32
N LEU A 69 -8.56 14.62 3.49
CA LEU A 69 -9.26 14.42 4.76
C LEU A 69 -10.21 15.56 5.07
N ASN A 70 -9.88 16.79 4.69
CA ASN A 70 -10.76 17.95 4.85
C ASN A 70 -11.86 18.01 3.77
N LYS A 71 -11.77 17.19 2.73
CA LYS A 71 -12.72 17.11 1.60
C LYS A 71 -12.77 18.39 0.77
N ASP A 72 -11.66 19.12 0.67
CA ASP A 72 -11.57 20.34 -0.13
C ASP A 72 -11.30 20.08 -1.63
N GLY A 73 -11.00 18.82 -1.99
CA GLY A 73 -10.77 18.39 -3.37
C GLY A 73 -9.32 18.49 -3.84
N THR A 74 -8.41 18.93 -2.97
CA THR A 74 -6.96 18.99 -3.18
C THR A 74 -6.23 18.30 -2.03
N LEU A 75 -4.99 17.84 -2.26
CA LEU A 75 -4.13 17.42 -1.16
C LEU A 75 -3.16 18.53 -0.81
N GLU A 76 -3.06 18.82 0.48
CA GLU A 76 -2.08 19.73 1.03
C GLU A 76 -1.36 19.10 2.23
N TRP A 77 -0.32 19.78 2.74
CA TRP A 77 0.30 19.37 4.00
C TRP A 77 -0.70 19.26 5.16
N HIS A 78 -1.78 20.07 5.14
CA HIS A 78 -2.80 20.03 6.16
C HIS A 78 -3.49 18.66 6.28
N ASP A 79 -3.73 17.96 5.16
CA ASP A 79 -4.29 16.61 5.17
C ASP A 79 -3.39 15.61 5.86
N PHE A 80 -2.09 15.68 5.57
CA PHE A 80 -1.07 14.82 6.18
C PHE A 80 -0.94 15.11 7.68
N GLU A 81 -1.05 16.38 8.09
CA GLU A 81 -1.04 16.75 9.51
C GLU A 81 -2.29 16.22 10.23
N MET A 82 -3.48 16.30 9.63
CA MET A 82 -4.70 15.71 10.19
C MET A 82 -4.61 14.19 10.30
N ALA A 83 -4.09 13.51 9.28
CA ALA A 83 -3.88 12.06 9.29
C ALA A 83 -2.90 11.66 10.41
N ARG A 84 -1.77 12.38 10.51
CA ARG A 84 -0.77 12.20 11.57
C ARG A 84 -1.39 12.38 12.96
N GLN A 85 -2.15 13.45 13.16
CA GLN A 85 -2.78 13.76 14.45
C GLN A 85 -3.80 12.70 14.83
N LYS A 86 -4.69 12.33 13.90
CA LYS A 86 -5.71 11.29 14.10
C LYS A 86 -5.09 9.98 14.59
N ILE A 87 -3.93 9.63 14.07
CA ILE A 87 -3.23 8.39 14.44
C ILE A 87 -2.52 8.47 15.77
N CYS A 88 -1.90 9.60 16.07
CA CYS A 88 -1.34 9.83 17.39
C CYS A 88 -2.43 9.68 18.46
N ASP A 89 -3.63 10.21 18.18
CA ASP A 89 -4.79 10.12 19.06
C ASP A 89 -5.31 8.69 19.19
N MET A 90 -5.53 7.99 18.07
CA MET A 90 -5.96 6.58 18.06
C MET A 90 -4.96 5.63 18.73
N SER A 91 -3.68 5.97 18.68
CA SER A 91 -2.59 5.18 19.27
C SER A 91 -2.28 5.58 20.72
N GLY A 92 -2.93 6.63 21.25
CA GLY A 92 -2.69 7.16 22.60
C GLY A 92 -1.27 7.71 22.81
N TRP A 93 -0.58 8.13 21.74
CA TRP A 93 0.78 8.62 21.83
C TRP A 93 0.81 10.06 22.35
N GLN A 94 1.57 10.26 23.43
CA GLN A 94 1.69 11.58 24.04
C GLN A 94 2.49 12.53 23.15
N VAL A 95 2.07 13.80 23.13
CA VAL A 95 2.78 14.88 22.45
C VAL A 95 4.23 14.94 22.96
N GLY A 96 5.18 15.03 22.02
CA GLY A 96 6.62 15.06 22.33
C GLY A 96 7.25 13.71 22.63
N SER A 97 6.47 12.62 22.68
CA SER A 97 7.06 11.27 22.76
C SER A 97 7.89 10.96 21.49
N PRO A 98 8.92 10.09 21.56
CA PRO A 98 9.70 9.71 20.39
C PRO A 98 8.85 9.22 19.21
N ARG A 99 7.75 8.50 19.50
CA ARG A 99 6.82 8.03 18.47
C ARG A 99 6.08 9.17 17.79
N TYR A 100 5.54 10.09 18.59
CA TYR A 100 4.85 11.29 18.08
C TYR A 100 5.74 12.11 17.15
N LEU A 101 7.00 12.34 17.55
CA LEU A 101 7.99 13.08 16.74
C LEU A 101 8.40 12.32 15.48
N HIS A 102 8.63 11.00 15.59
CA HIS A 102 9.02 10.18 14.44
C HIS A 102 7.92 10.14 13.38
N THR A 103 6.65 10.00 13.79
CA THR A 103 5.51 10.02 12.87
C THR A 103 5.41 11.35 12.13
N HIS A 104 5.74 12.46 12.79
CA HIS A 104 5.81 13.77 12.11
C HIS A 104 6.83 13.80 10.96
N GLU A 105 8.04 13.34 11.22
CA GLU A 105 9.10 13.33 10.20
C GLU A 105 8.79 12.33 9.07
N LEU A 106 8.18 11.18 9.38
CA LEU A 106 7.72 10.23 8.37
C LEU A 106 6.69 10.86 7.43
N PHE A 107 5.66 11.53 7.96
CA PHE A 107 4.64 12.15 7.13
C PHE A 107 5.19 13.30 6.29
N LYS A 108 6.11 14.10 6.84
CA LYS A 108 6.83 15.13 6.05
C LYS A 108 7.61 14.51 4.90
N GLU A 109 8.28 13.38 5.13
CA GLU A 109 9.03 12.69 4.08
C GLU A 109 8.10 12.17 2.99
N ILE A 110 6.99 11.52 3.37
CA ILE A 110 5.97 11.04 2.42
C ILE A 110 5.41 12.21 1.60
N TRP A 111 4.99 13.30 2.27
CA TRP A 111 4.43 14.47 1.60
C TRP A 111 5.41 15.11 0.61
N ARG A 112 6.65 15.37 1.01
CA ARG A 112 7.68 15.94 0.12
C ARG A 112 7.92 15.08 -1.11
N LYS A 113 8.00 13.75 -0.92
CA LYS A 113 8.21 12.81 -2.02
C LYS A 113 6.98 12.68 -2.93
N LEU A 114 5.78 12.80 -2.36
CA LEU A 114 4.55 12.85 -3.13
C LEU A 114 4.47 14.14 -3.96
N GLN A 115 4.88 15.29 -3.41
CA GLN A 115 4.97 16.54 -4.18
C GLN A 115 5.96 16.43 -5.35
N ASP A 116 7.13 15.83 -5.13
CA ASP A 116 8.13 15.61 -6.21
C ASP A 116 7.52 14.88 -7.43
N ASP A 117 6.53 14.01 -7.20
CA ASP A 117 5.88 13.20 -8.23
C ASP A 117 4.54 13.77 -8.73
N GLY A 118 3.83 14.54 -7.90
CA GLY A 118 2.42 14.87 -8.09
C GLY A 118 2.05 16.36 -8.05
N ASP A 119 2.94 17.26 -7.63
CA ASP A 119 2.71 18.72 -7.65
C ASP A 119 3.35 19.30 -8.93
N GLU A 120 2.65 19.19 -10.06
CA GLU A 120 3.24 19.51 -11.37
C GLU A 120 3.38 21.02 -11.59
N ASN A 121 2.43 21.80 -11.08
CA ASN A 121 2.42 23.24 -11.24
C ASN A 121 3.22 23.98 -10.14
N PHE A 122 3.72 23.26 -9.13
CA PHE A 122 4.47 23.76 -7.98
C PHE A 122 3.68 24.79 -7.14
N ASP A 123 2.37 24.62 -7.02
CA ASP A 123 1.52 25.48 -6.19
C ASP A 123 1.41 25.03 -4.72
N GLY A 124 2.05 23.92 -4.38
CA GLY A 124 2.05 23.34 -3.04
C GLY A 124 0.85 22.45 -2.76
N LYS A 125 0.05 22.13 -3.77
CA LYS A 125 -1.13 21.27 -3.70
C LYS A 125 -1.04 20.17 -4.75
N ILE A 126 -1.88 19.15 -4.58
CA ILE A 126 -2.07 18.11 -5.59
C ILE A 126 -3.56 17.99 -5.87
N SER A 127 -3.97 18.43 -7.06
CA SER A 127 -5.32 18.27 -7.56
C SER A 127 -5.63 16.81 -7.96
N LYS A 128 -6.91 16.49 -8.18
CA LYS A 128 -7.32 15.18 -8.71
C LYS A 128 -6.74 14.90 -10.09
N GLU A 129 -6.62 15.95 -10.90
CA GLU A 129 -6.05 15.90 -12.25
C GLU A 129 -4.57 15.54 -12.19
N GLU A 130 -3.81 16.22 -11.33
CA GLU A 130 -2.38 15.95 -11.12
C GLU A 130 -2.16 14.57 -10.50
N TRP A 131 -2.98 14.17 -9.54
CA TRP A 131 -2.97 12.82 -8.97
C TRP A 131 -3.10 11.75 -10.05
N ILE A 132 -4.11 11.86 -10.93
CA ILE A 132 -4.29 10.90 -12.03
C ILE A 132 -3.11 10.96 -13.01
N LYS A 133 -2.57 12.14 -13.30
CA LYS A 133 -1.43 12.29 -14.20
C LYS A 133 -0.14 11.67 -13.64
N MET A 134 0.10 11.80 -12.34
CA MET A 134 1.18 11.11 -11.63
C MET A 134 1.04 9.59 -11.79
N TRP A 135 -0.13 9.03 -11.48
CA TRP A 135 -0.37 7.59 -11.63
C TRP A 135 -0.26 7.10 -13.06
N GLN A 136 -0.72 7.90 -14.02
CA GLN A 136 -0.58 7.65 -15.45
C GLN A 136 0.91 7.56 -15.84
N THR A 137 1.76 8.40 -15.26
CA THR A 137 3.21 8.38 -15.46
C THR A 137 3.84 7.12 -14.88
N PHE A 138 3.50 6.75 -13.64
CA PHE A 138 3.98 5.50 -13.02
C PHE A 138 3.55 4.26 -13.81
N HIS A 139 2.32 4.24 -14.31
CA HIS A 139 1.82 3.15 -15.16
C HIS A 139 2.65 3.02 -16.44
N LYS A 140 2.91 4.13 -17.14
CA LYS A 140 3.77 4.12 -18.35
C LYS A 140 5.18 3.61 -18.05
N GLN A 141 5.82 4.13 -17.00
CA GLN A 141 7.15 3.69 -16.58
C GLN A 141 7.18 2.20 -16.25
N HIS A 142 6.15 1.70 -15.56
CA HIS A 142 5.99 0.29 -15.25
C HIS A 142 5.91 -0.58 -16.52
N LEU A 143 5.08 -0.20 -17.49
CA LEU A 143 4.97 -0.92 -18.76
C LEU A 143 6.28 -0.91 -19.55
N GLU A 144 7.03 0.20 -19.53
CA GLU A 144 8.35 0.28 -20.16
C GLU A 144 9.37 -0.66 -19.49
N GLN A 145 9.35 -0.75 -18.17
CA GLN A 145 10.19 -1.70 -17.43
C GLN A 145 9.83 -3.15 -17.79
N LEU A 146 8.54 -3.49 -17.86
CA LEU A 146 8.09 -4.82 -18.28
C LEU A 146 8.52 -5.16 -19.72
N LYS A 147 8.48 -4.20 -20.65
CA LYS A 147 8.96 -4.39 -22.03
C LYS A 147 10.47 -4.68 -22.11
N LYS A 148 11.27 -4.07 -21.23
CA LYS A 148 12.72 -4.24 -21.17
C LYS A 148 13.13 -5.58 -20.53
N ARG A 149 12.31 -6.11 -19.61
CA ARG A 149 12.59 -7.33 -18.84
C ARG A 149 12.17 -8.63 -19.53
N LYS A 150 12.30 -8.75 -20.86
CA LYS A 150 11.84 -9.93 -21.64
C LYS A 150 12.32 -11.28 -21.11
N ASP A 151 13.41 -11.33 -20.33
CA ASP A 151 14.06 -12.58 -19.91
C ASP A 151 14.24 -12.77 -18.38
N ASP A 152 13.83 -11.83 -17.52
CA ASP A 152 13.93 -11.98 -16.06
C ASP A 152 12.62 -11.59 -15.34
N VAL A 153 11.84 -12.63 -15.05
CA VAL A 153 10.49 -12.58 -14.45
C VAL A 153 10.55 -12.50 -12.91
N THR A 154 11.74 -12.54 -12.29
CA THR A 154 11.84 -12.82 -10.85
C THR A 154 11.68 -11.61 -9.93
N THR A 155 11.77 -10.37 -10.45
CA THR A 155 11.66 -9.17 -9.62
C THR A 155 10.48 -8.30 -10.02
N GLU A 156 9.46 -8.24 -9.15
CA GLU A 156 8.31 -7.36 -9.30
C GLU A 156 8.77 -5.88 -9.32
N PRO A 157 8.26 -5.05 -10.24
CA PRO A 157 8.68 -3.65 -10.31
C PRO A 157 8.36 -2.90 -9.01
N SER A 158 9.34 -2.16 -8.46
CA SER A 158 9.16 -1.45 -7.19
C SER A 158 8.08 -0.38 -7.29
N LEU A 159 7.33 -0.18 -6.21
CA LEU A 159 6.43 0.96 -6.08
C LEU A 159 7.25 2.26 -5.87
N PRO A 160 6.65 3.44 -6.08
CA PRO A 160 7.26 4.71 -5.68
C PRO A 160 7.66 4.71 -4.21
N VAL A 161 8.76 5.38 -3.87
CA VAL A 161 9.35 5.34 -2.51
C VAL A 161 8.36 5.84 -1.45
N TRP A 162 7.63 6.92 -1.74
CA TRP A 162 6.62 7.45 -0.81
C TRP A 162 5.47 6.45 -0.61
N LEU A 163 5.13 5.69 -1.64
CA LEU A 163 4.04 4.73 -1.59
C LEU A 163 4.42 3.50 -0.76
N GLU A 164 5.66 3.02 -0.85
CA GLU A 164 6.16 1.96 0.03
C GLU A 164 6.08 2.37 1.50
N LYS A 165 6.54 3.58 1.83
CA LYS A 165 6.45 4.15 3.18
C LYS A 165 4.99 4.31 3.63
N TYR A 166 4.12 4.74 2.73
CA TYR A 166 2.69 4.87 3.02
C TYR A 166 2.03 3.50 3.25
N ILE A 167 2.34 2.47 2.45
CA ILE A 167 1.81 1.11 2.65
C ILE A 167 2.25 0.55 3.99
N GLU A 168 3.53 0.68 4.33
CA GLU A 168 4.07 0.22 5.61
C GLU A 168 3.36 0.92 6.78
N TYR A 169 3.21 2.24 6.69
CA TYR A 169 2.47 3.00 7.69
C TYR A 169 0.98 2.60 7.76
N LYS A 170 0.31 2.38 6.62
CA LYS A 170 -1.11 1.99 6.56
C LYS A 170 -1.31 0.60 7.18
N PHE A 171 -0.38 -0.33 6.96
CA PHE A 171 -0.39 -1.62 7.64
C PHE A 171 -0.29 -1.47 9.15
N ASN A 172 0.67 -0.66 9.64
CA ASN A 172 0.87 -0.44 11.07
C ASN A 172 -0.32 0.29 11.74
N LEU A 173 -1.03 1.13 10.97
CA LEU A 173 -2.28 1.74 11.41
C LEU A 173 -3.37 0.68 11.62
N LEU A 174 -3.42 -0.31 10.75
CA LEU A 174 -4.39 -1.41 10.81
C LEU A 174 -4.03 -2.42 11.91
N ASP A 175 -2.77 -2.88 12.02
CA ASP A 175 -2.29 -3.82 13.05
C ASP A 175 -2.18 -3.15 14.43
N ARG A 176 -3.34 -2.84 15.03
CA ARG A 176 -3.44 -2.15 16.32
C ARG A 176 -2.91 -2.99 17.47
N THR A 177 -3.02 -4.31 17.37
CA THR A 177 -2.50 -5.25 18.36
C THR A 177 -1.01 -5.53 18.20
N GLY A 178 -0.37 -5.05 17.12
CA GLY A 178 1.06 -5.19 16.86
C GLY A 178 1.49 -6.64 16.75
N ASN A 179 0.60 -7.52 16.29
CA ASN A 179 0.83 -8.96 16.22
C ASN A 179 1.45 -9.38 14.87
N GLY A 180 1.62 -8.43 13.94
CA GLY A 180 2.15 -8.65 12.60
C GLY A 180 1.11 -9.07 11.57
N PHE A 181 -0.17 -9.07 11.93
CA PHE A 181 -1.30 -9.41 11.07
C PHE A 181 -2.46 -8.45 11.32
N VAL A 182 -3.17 -8.10 10.24
CA VAL A 182 -4.44 -7.36 10.34
C VAL A 182 -5.59 -8.36 10.42
N ASP A 183 -6.41 -8.27 11.45
CA ASP A 183 -7.68 -8.99 11.55
C ASP A 183 -8.90 -8.16 11.12
N VAL A 184 -10.07 -8.79 11.08
CA VAL A 184 -11.28 -8.16 10.56
C VAL A 184 -11.79 -7.06 11.49
N GLU A 185 -11.64 -7.22 12.81
CA GLU A 185 -12.02 -6.24 13.81
C GLU A 185 -11.14 -4.99 13.74
N GLU A 186 -9.82 -5.17 13.63
CA GLU A 186 -8.82 -4.13 13.40
C GLU A 186 -9.10 -3.35 12.12
N TYR A 187 -9.33 -4.07 11.02
CA TYR A 187 -9.66 -3.47 9.73
C TYR A 187 -10.97 -2.68 9.78
N GLU A 188 -12.04 -3.28 10.31
CA GLU A 188 -13.34 -2.63 10.46
C GLU A 188 -13.25 -1.33 11.26
N TYR A 189 -12.55 -1.37 12.40
CA TYR A 189 -12.37 -0.22 13.27
C TYR A 189 -11.74 0.96 12.51
N VAL A 190 -10.65 0.71 11.79
CA VAL A 190 -9.96 1.77 11.04
C VAL A 190 -10.79 2.23 9.84
N MET A 191 -11.47 1.34 9.13
CA MET A 191 -12.32 1.72 8.00
C MET A 191 -13.48 2.62 8.42
N ALA A 192 -14.06 2.40 9.60
CA ALA A 192 -15.12 3.25 10.16
C ALA A 192 -14.65 4.70 10.38
N GLU A 193 -13.39 4.90 10.73
CA GLU A 193 -12.77 6.22 10.87
C GLU A 193 -12.68 7.00 9.55
N PHE A 194 -12.75 6.31 8.41
CA PHE A 194 -12.82 6.91 7.07
C PHE A 194 -14.25 6.92 6.52
N GLY A 195 -15.26 6.67 7.37
CA GLY A 195 -16.68 6.71 6.99
C GLY A 195 -17.15 5.47 6.22
N ILE A 196 -16.36 4.40 6.17
CA ILE A 196 -16.76 3.16 5.51
C ILE A 196 -17.66 2.35 6.49
N PRO A 197 -18.88 1.96 6.08
CA PRO A 197 -19.78 1.21 6.96
C PRO A 197 -19.15 -0.12 7.42
N PRO A 198 -19.27 -0.47 8.71
CA PRO A 198 -18.70 -1.70 9.26
C PRO A 198 -19.02 -2.98 8.48
N LYS A 199 -20.29 -3.15 8.07
CA LYS A 199 -20.73 -4.29 7.26
C LYS A 199 -19.99 -4.35 5.92
N GLN A 200 -19.76 -3.19 5.30
CA GLN A 200 -19.06 -3.08 4.03
C GLN A 200 -17.57 -3.43 4.21
N ALA A 201 -16.93 -2.91 5.25
CA ALA A 201 -15.55 -3.22 5.60
C ALA A 201 -15.34 -4.72 5.84
N ARG A 202 -16.21 -5.36 6.64
CA ARG A 202 -16.16 -6.81 6.87
C ARG A 202 -16.31 -7.62 5.59
N ASN A 203 -17.25 -7.25 4.73
CA ASN A 203 -17.43 -7.92 3.44
C ASN A 203 -16.17 -7.80 2.57
N ALA A 204 -15.56 -6.61 2.51
CA ALA A 204 -14.34 -6.38 1.75
C ALA A 204 -13.17 -7.20 2.32
N PHE A 205 -13.03 -7.24 3.65
CA PHE A 205 -12.06 -8.08 4.34
C PHE A 205 -12.22 -9.55 4.00
N THR A 206 -13.45 -10.08 4.06
CA THR A 206 -13.75 -11.47 3.65
C THR A 206 -13.30 -11.75 2.21
N MET A 207 -13.45 -10.78 1.29
CA MET A 207 -13.03 -10.96 -0.10
C MET A 207 -11.50 -11.10 -0.20
N PHE A 208 -10.74 -10.12 0.28
CA PHE A 208 -9.29 -10.14 0.10
C PHE A 208 -8.55 -11.08 1.05
N SER A 209 -9.13 -11.46 2.19
CA SER A 209 -8.56 -12.49 3.08
C SER A 209 -8.89 -13.92 2.62
N VAL A 210 -9.62 -14.08 1.51
CA VAL A 210 -10.12 -15.36 1.01
C VAL A 210 -10.89 -16.09 2.12
N ASN A 211 -11.91 -15.42 2.66
CA ASN A 211 -12.73 -15.92 3.77
C ASN A 211 -11.89 -16.34 4.99
N ASN A 212 -10.89 -15.52 5.36
CA ASN A 212 -9.92 -15.76 6.42
C ASN A 212 -8.97 -16.96 6.19
N ASP A 213 -8.96 -17.59 5.01
CA ASP A 213 -8.00 -18.65 4.70
C ASP A 213 -6.58 -18.10 4.53
N ARG A 214 -6.45 -16.80 4.22
CA ARG A 214 -5.16 -16.11 4.09
C ARG A 214 -5.04 -15.02 5.13
N LYS A 215 -4.05 -15.17 6.02
CA LYS A 215 -3.67 -14.13 6.98
C LYS A 215 -3.11 -12.91 6.27
N VAL A 216 -3.44 -11.74 6.77
CA VAL A 216 -3.04 -10.46 6.19
C VAL A 216 -1.81 -9.94 6.93
N ASP A 217 -0.64 -10.50 6.61
CA ASP A 217 0.66 -9.96 7.03
C ASP A 217 1.11 -8.81 6.12
N MET A 218 2.23 -8.17 6.45
CA MET A 218 2.78 -7.05 5.68
C MET A 218 3.08 -7.42 4.22
N GLU A 219 3.59 -8.62 3.97
CA GLU A 219 3.94 -9.06 2.61
C GLU A 219 2.66 -9.19 1.76
N TYR A 220 1.63 -9.85 2.29
CA TYR A 220 0.37 -9.98 1.59
C TYR A 220 -0.35 -8.64 1.44
N PHE A 221 -0.35 -7.81 2.48
CA PHE A 221 -0.94 -6.47 2.42
C PHE A 221 -0.28 -5.62 1.33
N ARG A 222 1.05 -5.63 1.24
CA ARG A 222 1.78 -4.94 0.17
C ARG A 222 1.39 -5.47 -1.21
N HIS A 223 1.25 -6.79 -1.38
CA HIS A 223 0.77 -7.37 -2.63
C HIS A 223 -0.63 -6.89 -3.01
N LEU A 224 -1.57 -6.88 -2.06
CA LEU A 224 -2.93 -6.35 -2.26
C LEU A 224 -2.92 -4.85 -2.62
N CYS A 225 -2.06 -4.04 -1.98
CA CYS A 225 -1.88 -2.65 -2.37
C CYS A 225 -1.32 -2.51 -3.79
N THR A 226 -0.31 -3.30 -4.16
CA THR A 226 0.23 -3.32 -5.53
C THR A 226 -0.86 -3.64 -6.55
N GLU A 227 -1.69 -4.67 -6.29
CA GLU A 227 -2.85 -4.99 -7.13
C GLU A 227 -3.84 -3.82 -7.20
N TYR A 228 -4.14 -3.19 -6.06
CA TYR A 228 -5.07 -2.05 -6.01
C TYR A 228 -4.62 -0.92 -6.95
N TYR A 229 -3.36 -0.51 -6.87
CA TYR A 229 -2.82 0.60 -7.67
C TYR A 229 -2.55 0.26 -9.13
N ARG A 230 -2.29 -1.01 -9.48
CA ARG A 230 -1.84 -1.40 -10.83
C ARG A 230 -2.86 -2.20 -11.64
N SER A 231 -3.68 -3.03 -11.01
CA SER A 231 -4.53 -3.99 -11.74
C SER A 231 -5.66 -3.30 -12.50
N ASP A 232 -5.87 -3.71 -13.75
CA ASP A 232 -7.05 -3.41 -14.59
C ASP A 232 -8.06 -4.57 -14.57
N ASP A 233 -7.85 -5.60 -13.74
CA ASP A 233 -8.75 -6.74 -13.58
C ASP A 233 -9.72 -6.49 -12.40
N PRO A 234 -11.04 -6.40 -12.65
CA PRO A 234 -12.05 -6.26 -11.59
C PRO A 234 -12.05 -7.39 -10.57
N SER A 235 -11.52 -8.57 -10.91
CA SER A 235 -11.48 -9.73 -10.02
C SER A 235 -10.25 -9.77 -9.09
N SER A 236 -9.27 -8.88 -9.26
CA SER A 236 -8.11 -8.80 -8.35
C SER A 236 -8.55 -8.54 -6.91
N LEU A 237 -8.00 -9.31 -5.97
CA LEU A 237 -8.37 -9.23 -4.56
C LEU A 237 -7.97 -7.88 -3.95
N GLY A 238 -6.88 -7.28 -4.44
CA GLY A 238 -6.45 -5.95 -4.03
C GLY A 238 -7.52 -4.88 -4.21
N ASN A 239 -8.47 -5.04 -5.13
CA ASN A 239 -9.56 -4.07 -5.34
C ASN A 239 -10.38 -3.82 -4.05
N PHE A 240 -10.46 -4.80 -3.16
CA PHE A 240 -11.24 -4.73 -1.93
C PHE A 240 -10.47 -4.16 -0.73
N ILE A 241 -9.15 -3.93 -0.83
CA ILE A 241 -8.29 -3.54 0.32
C ILE A 241 -8.74 -2.24 0.99
N ASN A 242 -9.47 -1.39 0.26
CA ASN A 242 -9.95 -0.08 0.73
C ASN A 242 -11.44 -0.06 1.08
N GLY A 243 -12.05 -1.23 1.29
CA GLY A 243 -13.40 -1.31 1.84
C GLY A 243 -14.51 -1.08 0.82
N LYS A 244 -14.20 -0.74 -0.43
CA LYS A 244 -15.19 -0.66 -1.53
C LYS A 244 -15.35 -2.03 -2.20
N LEU A 245 -16.58 -2.41 -2.50
CA LEU A 245 -16.93 -3.72 -3.06
C LEU A 245 -17.03 -3.73 -4.59
N ASP A 246 -17.16 -2.56 -5.21
CA ASP A 246 -17.31 -2.45 -6.66
C ASP A 246 -16.79 -1.10 -7.16
N PHE A 247 -16.19 -1.10 -8.35
CA PHE A 247 -15.77 0.09 -9.10
C PHE A 247 -16.26 0.07 -10.56
N THR A 248 -17.15 -0.86 -10.91
CA THR A 248 -17.61 -1.10 -12.29
C THR A 248 -18.80 -0.21 -12.67
N ASP A 249 -19.56 0.31 -11.70
CA ASP A 249 -20.61 1.32 -11.87
C ASP A 249 -20.08 2.66 -12.39
#